data_AF-A0ABD6DR00-F1
#
_entry.id   AF-A0ABD6DR00-F1
#
_cell.length_a   1.000
_cell.length_b   1.000
_cell.length_c   1.000
_cell.angle_alpha   90.00
_cell.angle_beta   90.00
_cell.angle_gamma   90.00
#
_symmetry.space_group_name_H-M   'P 1'
#
loop_
_entity.id
_entity.type
_entity.pdbx_description
1 polymer ?
#
loop_
_entity_poly.entity_id
_entity_poly.type
_entity_poly.pdbx_seq_one_letter_code
_entity_poly.pdbx_strand_id
1 'polypeptide(L)' 'MASAPSSDDALFDQFLDDRGHDIETVDWETSYNKKQCPECGALHDDTATACGVCGWDPRT' A
#
# COMPACT_ATOMS: atom_id res chain seq x y z
N MET A 1 -21.23 -16.67 4.96
CA MET A 1 -21.19 -17.00 6.40
C MET A 1 -21.84 -15.85 7.13
N ALA A 2 -22.88 -16.10 7.91
CA ALA A 2 -23.63 -15.08 8.65
C ALA A 2 -23.43 -15.34 10.15
N SER A 3 -22.87 -14.37 10.86
CA SER A 3 -22.72 -14.38 12.32
C SER A 3 -23.65 -13.31 12.88
N ALA A 4 -24.40 -13.65 13.93
CA ALA A 4 -25.40 -12.78 14.54
C ALA A 4 -24.73 -11.58 15.24
N PRO A 5 -25.32 -10.36 15.22
CA PRO A 5 -24.71 -9.18 15.82
C PRO A 5 -24.72 -9.36 17.33
N SER A 6 -23.54 -9.56 17.91
CA SER A 6 -23.35 -9.67 19.35
C SER A 6 -22.60 -8.43 19.83
N SER A 7 -22.77 -8.04 21.09
CA SER A 7 -22.08 -6.89 21.70
C SER A 7 -20.53 -6.99 21.64
N ASP A 8 -20.02 -8.14 21.21
CA ASP A 8 -18.61 -8.48 20.99
C ASP A 8 -18.06 -7.89 19.69
N ASP A 9 -18.89 -7.69 18.66
CA ASP A 9 -18.46 -7.11 17.38
C ASP A 9 -17.90 -5.68 17.55
N ALA A 10 -18.45 -4.91 18.49
CA ALA A 10 -17.95 -3.57 18.82
C ALA A 10 -16.54 -3.58 19.48
N LEU A 11 -16.20 -4.65 20.20
CA LEU A 11 -14.87 -4.83 20.79
C LEU A 11 -13.86 -5.31 19.75
N PHE A 12 -14.31 -6.11 18.79
CA PHE A 12 -13.52 -6.53 17.63
C PHE A 12 -13.19 -5.36 16.70
N ASP A 13 -14.16 -4.50 16.40
CA ASP A 13 -13.93 -3.28 15.61
C ASP A 13 -12.97 -2.32 16.33
N GLN A 14 -13.12 -2.14 17.64
CA GLN A 14 -12.22 -1.32 18.46
C GLN A 14 -10.77 -1.84 18.44
N PHE A 15 -10.59 -3.17 18.40
CA PHE A 15 -9.27 -3.80 18.31
C PHE A 15 -8.61 -3.62 16.94
N LEU A 16 -9.38 -3.59 15.86
CA LEU A 16 -8.87 -3.34 14.51
C LEU A 16 -8.48 -1.87 14.32
N ASP A 17 -9.21 -0.95 14.94
CA ASP A 17 -8.93 0.50 14.92
C ASP A 17 -7.69 0.85 15.76
N ASP A 18 -7.57 0.31 16.98
CA ASP A 18 -6.44 0.56 17.90
C ASP A 18 -5.11 -0.03 17.38
N ARG A 19 -5.20 -1.06 16.53
CA ARG A 19 -4.04 -1.73 15.90
C ARG A 19 -3.69 -1.18 14.53
N GLY A 20 -4.26 -0.03 14.13
CA GLY A 20 -3.80 0.79 13.01
C GLY A 20 -3.54 -0.02 11.75
N HIS A 21 -4.57 -0.22 10.95
CA HIS A 21 -4.42 -0.72 9.58
C HIS A 21 -3.49 0.27 8.85
N ASP A 22 -2.19 -0.05 8.80
CA ASP A 22 -1.16 0.76 8.18
C ASP A 22 -1.51 0.83 6.69
N ILE A 23 -2.11 1.94 6.29
CA ILE A 23 -2.38 2.24 4.90
C ILE A 23 -1.03 2.62 4.32
N GLU A 24 -0.24 1.61 3.98
CA GLU A 24 0.99 1.79 3.23
C GLU A 24 0.62 2.52 1.95
N THR A 25 0.95 3.81 1.90
CA THR A 25 0.92 4.58 0.67
C THR A 25 1.89 3.89 -0.28
N VAL A 26 1.36 3.29 -1.35
CA VAL A 26 2.15 2.57 -2.33
C VAL A 26 3.04 3.58 -3.07
N ASP A 27 4.31 3.63 -2.68
CA ASP A 27 5.35 4.43 -3.34
C ASP A 27 6.34 3.51 -4.09
N TRP A 28 7.42 4.07 -4.62
CA TRP A 28 8.44 3.32 -5.33
C TRP A 28 9.06 2.26 -4.42
N GLU A 29 9.13 1.03 -4.90
CA GLU A 29 9.96 0.02 -4.26
C GLU A 29 11.44 0.40 -4.43
N THR A 30 12.31 0.04 -3.50
CA THR A 30 13.75 0.36 -3.58
C THR A 30 14.57 -0.89 -3.79
N SER A 31 15.39 -0.91 -4.85
CA SER A 31 16.28 -2.02 -5.19
C SER A 31 17.66 -1.49 -5.59
N TYR A 32 18.70 -1.85 -4.84
CA TYR A 32 20.10 -1.44 -5.10
C TYR A 32 20.29 0.07 -5.40
N ASN A 33 19.64 0.95 -4.62
CA ASN A 33 19.63 2.42 -4.77
C ASN A 33 18.90 2.94 -6.03
N LYS A 34 18.10 2.09 -6.67
CA LYS A 34 17.19 2.46 -7.76
C LYS A 34 15.76 2.37 -7.29
N LYS A 35 14.92 3.20 -7.89
CA LYS A 35 13.47 3.13 -7.76
C LYS A 35 12.95 2.01 -8.65
N GLN A 36 12.13 1.13 -8.12
CA GLN A 36 11.51 0.01 -8.82
C GLN A 36 10.00 0.23 -8.87
N CYS A 37 9.43 0.14 -10.07
CA CYS A 37 8.00 0.29 -10.25
C CYS A 37 7.28 -0.95 -9.69
N PRO A 38 6.31 -0.79 -8.77
CA PRO A 38 5.59 -1.93 -8.18
C PRO A 38 4.67 -2.65 -9.17
N GLU A 39 4.22 -1.96 -10.22
CA GLU A 39 3.30 -2.53 -11.21
C GLU A 39 3.99 -3.41 -12.25
N CYS A 40 5.16 -2.99 -12.75
CA CYS A 40 5.84 -3.68 -13.86
C CYS A 40 7.27 -4.15 -13.56
N GLY A 41 7.81 -3.83 -12.37
CA GLY A 41 9.16 -4.16 -11.96
C GLY A 41 10.27 -3.36 -12.66
N ALA A 42 9.93 -2.35 -13.46
CA ALA A 42 10.93 -1.52 -14.15
C ALA A 42 11.80 -0.74 -13.15
N LEU A 43 13.11 -0.72 -13.39
CA LEU A 43 14.08 0.03 -12.59
C LEU A 43 14.32 1.43 -13.18
N HIS A 44 14.33 2.42 -12.32
CA HIS A 44 14.48 3.83 -12.63
C HIS A 44 15.46 4.52 -11.66
N ASP A 45 15.99 5.68 -12.06
CA ASP A 45 16.81 6.52 -11.18
C ASP A 45 15.99 7.09 -10.01
N ASP A 46 16.67 7.52 -8.93
CA ASP A 46 16.03 8.05 -7.73
C ASP A 46 15.19 9.33 -8.01
N THR A 47 15.56 10.05 -9.08
CA THR A 47 14.88 11.25 -9.55
C THR A 47 13.61 10.96 -10.36
N ALA A 48 13.28 9.70 -10.64
CA ALA A 48 12.07 9.34 -11.37
C ALA A 48 10.81 9.68 -10.56
N THR A 49 9.87 10.34 -11.23
CA THR A 49 8.57 10.73 -10.68
C THR A 49 7.43 9.84 -11.19
N ALA A 50 7.58 9.21 -12.36
CA ALA A 50 6.64 8.25 -12.93
C ALA A 50 7.39 7.13 -13.68
N CYS A 51 6.75 5.97 -13.82
CA CYS A 51 7.25 4.86 -14.61
C CYS A 51 7.04 5.12 -16.09
N GLY A 52 8.13 5.31 -16.84
CA GLY A 52 8.09 5.47 -18.30
C GLY A 52 7.70 4.21 -19.09
N VAL A 53 7.55 3.06 -18.43
CA VAL A 53 7.20 1.79 -19.07
C VAL A 53 5.70 1.53 -19.04
N CYS A 54 5.08 1.57 -17.85
CA CYS A 54 3.65 1.31 -17.66
C CYS A 54 2.82 2.57 -17.36
N GLY A 55 3.44 3.72 -17.10
CA GLY A 55 2.75 4.98 -16.80
C GLY A 55 2.38 5.19 -15.33
N TRP A 56 2.79 4.29 -14.42
CA TRP A 56 2.50 4.40 -12.99
C TRP A 56 3.14 5.65 -12.34
N ASP A 57 2.38 6.39 -11.52
CA ASP A 57 2.84 7.56 -10.76
C ASP A 57 2.28 7.48 -9.32
N PRO A 58 3.12 7.55 -8.27
CA PRO A 58 2.65 7.45 -6.89
C PRO A 58 1.81 8.66 -6.41
N ARG A 59 1.72 9.72 -7.22
CA ARG A 59 0.98 10.96 -6.90
C ARG A 59 -0.41 11.00 -7.54
N THR A 60 -0.74 10.07 -8.43
CA THR A 60 -2.06 9.95 -9.08
C THR A 60 -2.98 9.04 -8.30
#